data_AF-A0A1E1LR48-F1
#
_entry.id   AF-A0A1E1LR48-F1
#
_cell.length_a   1.000
_cell.length_b   1.000
_cell.length_c   1.000
_cell.angle_alpha   90.00
_cell.angle_beta   90.00
_cell.angle_gamma   90.00
#
_symmetry.space_group_name_H-M   'P 1'
#
loop_
_entity.id
_entity.type
_entity.pdbx_description
1 polymer ?
#
loop_
_entity_poly.entity_id
_entity_poly.type
_entity_poly.pdbx_seq_one_letter_code
_entity_poly.pdbx_strand_id
1 'polypeptide(L)'
;MFFRFGLLAIGAQTALAAITVDVGTTFQKMDGFGISQAFGRAYDLFNLPVPQRTYGLDLLFSPTKGAGFTILRNRIGSGPKKGDSILPVSPGSPEQIPNYVWDGIDNRQVWVSQQAKAYGVTRFYANAWSAPGFMKTNGVDTDGGYLCGVGEHTCASGDWKAAYAHLLIQYVKFYKAEGIDYSYLGFVNEPDYTTAYSSMLASGNHAAEFIKVLHPALVAAGLESVGITCCDMVGWNDMIPATAQLIAAGVENQIARITGHGYSSDATIPLKTSRPTWLTEKETTDAWNGHWYSTGSVSDGYTWANHIYNAIVKGGVSAYFYWEGIEKTTVNAGLIKIEGMTLFPSARLWAYAHFSRAARPDAVRVATSGAPLGVNTVAFQNTDGTVSVIMINTNSVPTTVQVGTAGFNAQSVTGFVTSQANITMGVLDASVDGGLVGATIPEHGIVSFILSGKPGNNKEPIAPTTSKSTPTLKPTTSSTPTPTPKHTTTSCKPTPTFKTTTSAKPTTSAKPTTSAKPTTSAKPTPTPKHTTTCKPAPIPRHTTLAKVPKPHKTKPNPHSPTNKHRA
;
A
#
# COMPACT_ATOMS: atom_id res chain seq x y z
N MET A 1 -25.97 -39.08 -59.43
CA MET A 1 -25.89 -37.61 -59.31
C MET A 1 -26.07 -37.27 -57.84
N PHE A 2 -24.99 -37.19 -57.06
CA PHE A 2 -25.02 -36.88 -55.62
C PHE A 2 -24.61 -35.42 -55.43
N PHE A 3 -25.56 -34.56 -55.04
CA PHE A 3 -25.26 -33.18 -54.68
C PHE A 3 -24.73 -33.15 -53.24
N ARG A 4 -23.44 -32.84 -53.08
CA ARG A 4 -22.85 -32.43 -51.81
C ARG A 4 -23.28 -31.00 -51.52
N PHE A 5 -24.13 -30.80 -50.51
CA PHE A 5 -24.29 -29.49 -49.88
C PHE A 5 -23.04 -29.19 -49.05
N GLY A 6 -22.20 -28.28 -49.55
CA GLY A 6 -21.14 -27.67 -48.76
C GLY A 6 -21.76 -26.68 -47.79
N LEU A 7 -21.68 -26.97 -46.49
CA LEU A 7 -22.02 -26.03 -45.44
C LEU A 7 -20.91 -24.96 -45.42
N LEU A 8 -21.18 -23.79 -46.00
CA LEU A 8 -20.30 -22.64 -45.91
C LEU A 8 -20.42 -22.08 -44.48
N ALA A 9 -19.49 -22.46 -43.60
CA ALA A 9 -19.36 -21.84 -42.29
C ALA A 9 -18.86 -20.40 -42.49
N ILE A 10 -19.78 -19.44 -42.56
CA ILE A 10 -19.46 -18.02 -42.46
C ILE A 10 -19.02 -17.78 -41.02
N GLY A 11 -17.72 -17.84 -40.77
CA GLY A 11 -17.14 -17.38 -39.53
C GLY A 11 -17.42 -15.88 -39.40
N ALA A 12 -18.32 -15.50 -38.51
CA ALA A 12 -18.48 -14.11 -38.13
C ALA A 12 -17.18 -13.66 -37.45
N GLN A 13 -16.33 -12.98 -38.20
CA GLN A 13 -15.11 -12.36 -37.69
C GLN A 13 -15.55 -11.15 -36.87
N THR A 14 -15.71 -11.33 -35.55
CA THR A 14 -16.01 -10.22 -34.65
C THR A 14 -14.86 -9.22 -34.71
N ALA A 15 -15.13 -7.99 -35.16
CA ALA A 15 -14.16 -6.90 -35.09
C ALA A 15 -13.67 -6.77 -33.65
N LEU A 16 -12.35 -6.76 -33.47
CA LEU A 16 -11.73 -6.59 -32.16
C LEU A 16 -12.13 -5.23 -31.60
N ALA A 17 -12.57 -5.18 -30.34
CA ALA A 17 -12.89 -3.92 -29.69
C ALA A 17 -11.61 -3.09 -29.54
N ALA A 18 -11.63 -1.87 -30.07
CA ALA A 18 -10.45 -1.00 -30.16
C ALA A 18 -10.41 -0.02 -28.99
N ILE A 19 -9.48 -0.26 -28.06
CA ILE A 19 -9.10 0.69 -27.03
C ILE A 19 -8.17 1.71 -27.66
N THR A 20 -8.51 2.98 -27.53
CA THR A 20 -7.68 4.12 -27.94
C THR A 20 -7.04 4.75 -26.71
N VAL A 21 -5.74 5.04 -26.78
CA VAL A 21 -5.02 5.88 -25.83
C VAL A 21 -4.66 7.20 -26.51
N ASP A 22 -5.17 8.32 -26.01
CA ASP A 22 -4.87 9.65 -26.53
C ASP A 22 -3.94 10.40 -25.59
N VAL A 23 -2.67 10.56 -25.99
CA VAL A 23 -1.66 11.27 -25.19
C VAL A 23 -1.81 12.80 -25.24
N GLY A 24 -2.66 13.33 -26.13
CA GLY A 24 -2.96 14.76 -26.21
C GLY A 24 -3.92 15.25 -25.12
N THR A 25 -4.73 14.36 -24.56
CA THR A 25 -5.69 14.68 -23.48
C THR A 25 -5.14 14.19 -22.14
N THR A 26 -4.66 15.13 -21.32
CA THR A 26 -4.00 14.85 -20.04
C THR A 26 -4.87 15.13 -18.81
N PHE A 27 -4.60 14.42 -17.72
CA PHE A 27 -5.25 14.61 -16.41
C PHE A 27 -4.20 14.84 -15.31
N GLN A 28 -4.37 14.22 -14.14
CA GLN A 28 -3.45 14.40 -13.03
C GLN A 28 -2.09 13.74 -13.29
N LYS A 29 -1.06 14.33 -12.66
CA LYS A 29 0.28 13.78 -12.56
C LYS A 29 0.33 12.75 -11.43
N MET A 30 1.04 11.65 -11.64
CA MET A 30 1.22 10.58 -10.69
C MET A 30 2.51 10.78 -9.89
N ASP A 31 2.39 10.84 -8.56
CA ASP A 31 3.53 10.79 -7.64
C ASP A 31 3.97 9.34 -7.39
N GLY A 32 3.05 8.37 -7.48
CA GLY A 32 3.37 6.96 -7.52
C GLY A 32 2.58 6.11 -6.52
N PHE A 33 3.21 5.06 -6.02
CA PHE A 33 2.57 4.05 -5.19
C PHE A 33 3.48 3.73 -4.01
N GLY A 34 2.86 3.47 -2.86
CA GLY A 34 3.62 3.33 -1.63
C GLY A 34 3.09 2.28 -0.67
N ILE A 35 3.90 2.08 0.36
CA ILE A 35 3.65 1.21 1.52
C ILE A 35 4.24 1.89 2.75
N SER A 36 3.86 1.40 3.92
CA SER A 36 4.54 1.62 5.17
C SER A 36 5.27 0.37 5.66
N GLN A 37 6.10 0.58 6.69
CA GLN A 37 6.76 -0.42 7.52
C GLN A 37 6.74 0.06 8.98
N ALA A 38 5.64 0.70 9.38
CA ALA A 38 5.46 1.37 10.66
C ALA A 38 5.32 0.36 11.80
N PHE A 39 5.18 0.86 13.04
CA PHE A 39 4.87 0.05 14.23
C PHE A 39 5.75 -1.21 14.42
N GLY A 40 7.01 -1.15 14.00
CA GLY A 40 7.96 -2.25 14.10
C GLY A 40 7.92 -3.27 12.95
N ARG A 41 7.12 -3.10 11.91
CA ARG A 41 7.13 -3.99 10.73
C ARG A 41 8.44 -3.93 9.95
N ALA A 42 9.14 -2.79 10.00
CA ALA A 42 10.52 -2.70 9.56
C ALA A 42 11.47 -3.71 10.26
N TYR A 43 11.26 -4.03 11.54
CA TYR A 43 12.03 -5.09 12.22
C TYR A 43 11.70 -6.49 11.68
N ASP A 44 10.44 -6.75 11.32
CA ASP A 44 10.05 -8.04 10.77
C ASP A 44 10.82 -8.33 9.48
N LEU A 45 10.95 -7.34 8.59
CA LEU A 45 11.79 -7.44 7.39
C LEU A 45 13.29 -7.53 7.73
N PHE A 46 13.80 -6.65 8.59
CA PHE A 46 15.23 -6.59 8.94
C PHE A 46 15.76 -7.91 9.50
N ASN A 47 14.95 -8.60 10.31
CA ASN A 47 15.33 -9.82 11.02
C ASN A 47 15.29 -11.08 10.13
N LEU A 48 14.83 -10.99 8.88
CA LEU A 48 14.87 -12.12 7.96
C LEU A 48 16.33 -12.49 7.58
N PRO A 49 16.58 -13.78 7.28
CA PRO A 49 17.83 -14.21 6.65
C PRO A 49 18.09 -13.41 5.38
N VAL A 50 19.36 -13.09 5.10
CA VAL A 50 19.75 -12.22 3.97
C VAL A 50 19.05 -12.58 2.65
N PRO A 51 18.97 -13.86 2.22
CA PRO A 51 18.26 -14.21 0.98
C PRO A 51 16.78 -13.81 0.98
N GLN A 52 16.07 -14.03 2.09
CA GLN A 52 14.66 -13.68 2.23
C GLN A 52 14.45 -12.17 2.35
N ARG A 53 15.38 -11.49 3.01
CA ARG A 53 15.40 -10.02 3.10
C ARG A 53 15.59 -9.37 1.73
N THR A 54 16.57 -9.83 0.95
CA THR A 54 16.79 -9.37 -0.44
C THR A 54 15.58 -9.68 -1.31
N TYR A 55 14.98 -10.86 -1.17
CA TYR A 55 13.77 -11.21 -1.90
C TYR A 55 12.59 -10.29 -1.55
N GLY A 56 12.38 -9.97 -0.27
CA GLY A 56 11.36 -9.01 0.17
C GLY A 56 11.59 -7.61 -0.39
N LEU A 57 12.84 -7.12 -0.36
CA LEU A 57 13.21 -5.82 -0.95
C LEU A 57 13.01 -5.80 -2.48
N ASP A 58 13.37 -6.88 -3.18
CA ASP A 58 13.12 -7.05 -4.61
C ASP A 58 11.60 -6.99 -4.90
N LEU A 59 10.78 -7.70 -4.12
CA LEU A 59 9.33 -7.70 -4.25
C LEU A 59 8.69 -6.33 -4.01
N LEU A 60 9.21 -5.53 -3.06
CA LEU A 60 8.67 -4.20 -2.79
C LEU A 60 9.16 -3.15 -3.81
N PHE A 61 10.47 -3.06 -4.02
CA PHE A 61 11.07 -1.87 -4.64
C PHE A 61 11.67 -2.09 -6.03
N SER A 62 11.88 -3.32 -6.48
CA SER A 62 12.39 -3.55 -7.85
C SER A 62 11.27 -3.37 -8.88
N PRO A 63 11.41 -2.49 -9.90
CA PRO A 63 10.42 -2.37 -10.97
C PRO A 63 10.44 -3.53 -11.97
N THR A 64 11.42 -4.43 -11.89
CA THR A 64 11.53 -5.61 -12.76
C THR A 64 11.21 -6.91 -12.03
N LYS A 65 11.58 -7.02 -10.75
CA LYS A 65 11.34 -8.23 -9.94
C LYS A 65 10.09 -8.15 -9.04
N GLY A 66 9.61 -6.96 -8.71
CA GLY A 66 8.51 -6.74 -7.75
C GLY A 66 7.57 -5.61 -8.13
N ALA A 67 6.91 -4.99 -7.14
CA ALA A 67 5.96 -3.91 -7.39
C ALA A 67 6.63 -2.60 -7.83
N GLY A 68 7.90 -2.41 -7.50
CA GLY A 68 8.63 -1.20 -7.86
C GLY A 68 8.08 0.04 -7.15
N PHE A 69 7.62 -0.08 -5.91
CA PHE A 69 7.07 1.04 -5.12
C PHE A 69 8.03 2.23 -5.12
N THR A 70 7.45 3.42 -5.17
CA THR A 70 8.20 4.69 -5.36
C THR A 70 8.02 5.66 -4.21
N ILE A 71 7.19 5.30 -3.21
CA ILE A 71 7.00 6.09 -2.01
C ILE A 71 7.08 5.17 -0.79
N LEU A 72 7.83 5.58 0.23
CA LEU A 72 7.86 4.93 1.54
C LEU A 72 7.30 5.90 2.59
N ARG A 73 6.27 5.45 3.31
CA ARG A 73 5.65 6.18 4.43
C ARG A 73 6.20 5.66 5.75
N ASN A 74 6.91 6.49 6.50
CA ASN A 74 7.44 6.17 7.83
C ASN A 74 6.61 6.84 8.93
N ARG A 75 6.44 6.13 10.05
CA ARG A 75 5.84 6.68 11.27
C ARG A 75 6.85 7.51 12.06
N ILE A 76 6.46 8.71 12.44
CA ILE A 76 7.12 9.48 13.49
C ILE A 76 6.54 9.02 14.83
N GLY A 77 7.36 8.43 15.70
CA GLY A 77 6.87 7.91 16.98
C GLY A 77 6.67 8.96 18.07
N SER A 78 5.68 8.70 18.92
CA SER A 78 5.17 9.61 19.95
C SER A 78 5.23 9.05 21.36
N GLY A 79 5.49 7.75 21.49
CA GLY A 79 5.38 7.02 22.74
C GLY A 79 6.53 7.33 23.71
N PRO A 80 6.29 7.16 25.02
CA PRO A 80 7.29 7.41 26.06
C PRO A 80 8.35 6.30 26.16
N LYS A 81 8.18 5.20 25.41
CA LYS A 81 9.15 4.10 25.38
C LYS A 81 10.42 4.57 24.67
N LYS A 82 11.57 4.28 25.26
CA LYS A 82 12.88 4.54 24.64
C LYS A 82 12.94 3.90 23.25
N GLY A 83 13.29 4.71 22.25
CA GLY A 83 13.40 4.28 20.85
C GLY A 83 12.08 4.35 20.05
N ASP A 84 10.96 4.76 20.66
CA ASP A 84 9.75 5.09 19.90
C ASP A 84 9.74 6.55 19.46
N SER A 85 9.93 7.50 20.39
CA SER A 85 9.98 8.93 20.07
C SER A 85 11.38 9.50 20.21
N ILE A 86 11.69 10.53 19.41
CA ILE A 86 12.88 11.36 19.58
C ILE A 86 12.78 12.31 20.77
N LEU A 87 11.61 12.45 21.39
CA LEU A 87 11.41 13.24 22.61
C LEU A 87 10.47 12.49 23.57
N PRO A 88 10.94 11.38 24.19
CA PRO A 88 10.09 10.52 25.02
C PRO A 88 9.80 11.11 26.41
N VAL A 89 10.51 12.16 26.82
CA VAL A 89 10.39 12.81 28.14
C VAL A 89 10.10 14.29 27.94
N SER A 90 9.13 14.81 28.71
CA SER A 90 8.76 16.23 28.69
C SER A 90 9.95 17.12 29.05
N PRO A 91 10.19 18.22 28.32
CA PRO A 91 11.17 19.21 28.71
C PRO A 91 10.72 20.02 29.94
N GLY A 92 9.45 19.98 30.35
CA GLY A 92 8.90 20.72 31.48
C GLY A 92 7.88 21.78 31.06
N SER A 93 8.22 22.63 30.08
CA SER A 93 7.31 23.60 29.44
C SER A 93 7.55 23.68 27.92
N PRO A 94 6.62 24.27 27.14
CA PRO A 94 6.77 24.43 25.68
C PRO A 94 7.98 25.27 25.27
N GLU A 95 8.41 26.21 26.10
CA GLU A 95 9.52 27.13 25.84
C GLU A 95 10.88 26.56 26.28
N GLN A 96 10.87 25.50 27.08
CA GLN A 96 12.10 24.89 27.57
C GLN A 96 12.80 24.10 26.45
N ILE A 97 14.13 24.21 26.40
CA ILE A 97 14.95 23.54 25.39
C ILE A 97 14.75 22.02 25.49
N PRO A 98 14.28 21.34 24.41
CA PRO A 98 14.06 19.90 24.42
C PRO A 98 15.38 19.12 24.37
N ASN A 99 15.42 18.00 25.07
CA ASN A 99 16.51 17.03 24.97
C ASN A 99 16.13 15.92 23.97
N TYR A 100 16.36 16.19 22.69
CA TYR A 100 16.09 15.20 21.65
C TYR A 100 17.08 14.02 21.72
N VAL A 101 16.55 12.81 21.56
CA VAL A 101 17.32 11.57 21.49
C VAL A 101 17.20 10.98 20.09
N TRP A 102 18.32 10.54 19.54
CA TRP A 102 18.36 9.85 18.25
C TRP A 102 19.13 8.54 18.40
N ASP A 103 18.51 7.44 17.98
CA ASP A 103 19.09 6.10 18.08
C ASP A 103 19.71 5.60 16.76
N GLY A 104 19.59 6.38 15.68
CA GLY A 104 20.11 6.05 14.35
C GLY A 104 19.31 4.97 13.61
N ILE A 105 18.21 4.45 14.16
CA ILE A 105 17.52 3.30 13.58
C ILE A 105 16.01 3.49 13.43
N ASP A 106 15.35 4.24 14.31
CA ASP A 106 13.90 4.48 14.34
C ASP A 106 13.09 3.20 14.07
N ASN A 107 13.23 2.21 14.94
CA ASN A 107 12.63 0.88 14.78
C ASN A 107 12.91 0.19 13.43
N ARG A 108 14.10 0.44 12.86
CA ARG A 108 14.58 -0.01 11.54
C ARG A 108 13.93 0.69 10.35
N GLN A 109 13.09 1.70 10.54
CA GLN A 109 12.58 2.51 9.43
C GLN A 109 13.70 3.24 8.69
N VAL A 110 14.77 3.66 9.38
CA VAL A 110 15.99 4.21 8.74
C VAL A 110 16.59 3.20 7.77
N TRP A 111 16.77 1.95 8.21
CA TRP A 111 17.34 0.90 7.39
C TRP A 111 16.47 0.59 6.16
N VAL A 112 15.15 0.44 6.34
CA VAL A 112 14.23 0.23 5.20
C VAL A 112 14.30 1.40 4.22
N SER A 113 14.38 2.64 4.71
CA SER A 113 14.49 3.84 3.87
C SER A 113 15.79 3.85 3.05
N GLN A 114 16.92 3.46 3.66
CA GLN A 114 18.20 3.31 2.97
C GLN A 114 18.15 2.21 1.89
N GLN A 115 17.50 1.07 2.18
CA GLN A 115 17.31 0.03 1.18
C GLN A 115 16.40 0.52 0.03
N ALA A 116 15.26 1.14 0.34
CA ALA A 116 14.36 1.70 -0.66
C ALA A 116 15.09 2.72 -1.56
N LYS A 117 15.90 3.61 -0.98
CA LYS A 117 16.75 4.57 -1.72
C LYS A 117 17.72 3.87 -2.66
N ALA A 118 18.36 2.78 -2.22
CA ALA A 118 19.26 1.98 -3.06
C ALA A 118 18.55 1.32 -4.26
N TYR A 119 17.25 1.06 -4.15
CA TYR A 119 16.40 0.59 -5.26
C TYR A 119 15.84 1.73 -6.14
N GLY A 120 16.19 2.99 -5.85
CA GLY A 120 15.78 4.16 -6.63
C GLY A 120 14.52 4.88 -6.12
N VAL A 121 14.07 4.59 -4.89
CA VAL A 121 13.00 5.38 -4.25
C VAL A 121 13.53 6.77 -3.91
N THR A 122 12.83 7.80 -4.39
CA THR A 122 13.21 9.21 -4.19
C THR A 122 12.19 9.99 -3.37
N ARG A 123 10.98 9.45 -3.14
CA ARG A 123 9.93 10.10 -2.36
C ARG A 123 9.78 9.40 -1.02
N PHE A 124 10.12 10.10 0.06
CA PHE A 124 9.92 9.64 1.43
C PHE A 124 8.89 10.53 2.10
N TYR A 125 7.94 9.91 2.82
CA TYR A 125 6.88 10.58 3.55
C TYR A 125 7.01 10.22 5.05
N ALA A 126 7.25 11.20 5.91
CA ALA A 126 7.17 11.01 7.36
C ALA A 126 5.78 11.45 7.85
N ASN A 127 5.07 10.62 8.60
CA ASN A 127 3.80 11.01 9.22
C ASN A 127 3.76 10.71 10.72
N ALA A 128 3.30 11.66 11.51
CA ALA A 128 3.05 11.45 12.93
C ALA A 128 1.61 11.00 13.18
N TRP A 129 1.44 9.93 13.95
CA TRP A 129 0.11 9.51 14.42
C TRP A 129 -0.41 10.39 15.56
N SER A 130 0.52 10.91 16.36
CA SER A 130 0.23 11.73 17.53
C SER A 130 1.46 12.59 17.86
N ALA A 131 1.24 13.71 18.56
CA ALA A 131 2.30 14.32 19.35
C ALA A 131 2.59 13.47 20.61
N PRO A 132 3.75 13.62 21.27
CA PRO A 132 3.99 13.03 22.59
C PRO A 132 2.92 13.45 23.61
N GLY A 133 2.59 12.56 24.55
CA GLY A 133 1.48 12.77 25.48
C GLY A 133 1.55 14.07 26.30
N PHE A 134 2.75 14.53 26.67
CA PHE A 134 2.93 15.78 27.42
C PHE A 134 2.61 17.05 26.60
N MET A 135 2.47 16.94 25.28
CA MET A 135 2.01 18.02 24.40
C MET A 135 0.50 17.99 24.16
N LYS A 136 -0.23 17.05 24.77
CA LYS A 136 -1.64 16.78 24.48
C LYS A 136 -2.55 17.02 25.68
N THR A 137 -3.81 17.35 25.41
CA THR A 137 -4.83 17.63 26.44
C THR A 137 -5.10 16.48 27.39
N ASN A 138 -4.88 15.23 26.95
CA ASN A 138 -5.10 14.02 27.76
C ASN A 138 -3.82 13.48 28.41
N GLY A 139 -2.66 14.10 28.20
CA GLY A 139 -1.39 13.70 28.83
C GLY A 139 -0.79 12.38 28.32
N VAL A 140 -1.39 11.73 27.32
CA VAL A 140 -0.97 10.43 26.77
C VAL A 140 -0.93 10.47 25.24
N ASP A 141 -0.08 9.67 24.59
CA ASP A 141 0.00 9.65 23.12
C ASP A 141 -1.09 8.79 22.47
N THR A 142 -1.82 8.01 23.26
CA THR A 142 -2.96 7.19 22.86
C THR A 142 -4.29 7.89 23.15
N ASP A 143 -5.40 7.22 22.86
CA ASP A 143 -6.76 7.57 23.27
C ASP A 143 -7.19 8.98 22.83
N GLY A 144 -6.78 9.37 21.62
CA GLY A 144 -7.15 10.64 21.00
C GLY A 144 -6.54 11.83 21.74
N GLY A 145 -7.37 12.77 22.17
CA GLY A 145 -6.91 14.06 22.71
C GLY A 145 -6.41 15.00 21.62
N TYR A 146 -6.14 16.25 21.99
CA TYR A 146 -5.79 17.32 21.05
C TYR A 146 -4.43 17.91 21.39
N LEU A 147 -3.75 18.47 20.39
CA LEU A 147 -2.53 19.24 20.61
C LEU A 147 -2.83 20.46 21.50
N CYS A 148 -2.14 20.57 22.63
CA CYS A 148 -2.33 21.69 23.55
C CYS A 148 -2.08 23.04 22.86
N GLY A 149 -3.08 23.92 22.93
CA GLY A 149 -3.07 25.24 22.31
C GLY A 149 -3.85 25.32 21.01
N VAL A 150 -4.24 24.22 20.37
CA VAL A 150 -4.99 24.27 19.10
C VAL A 150 -6.48 24.56 19.33
N GLY A 151 -7.05 25.50 18.59
CA GLY A 151 -8.45 25.90 18.70
C GLY A 151 -8.83 26.24 20.14
N GLU A 152 -9.85 25.54 20.65
CA GLU A 152 -10.36 25.64 22.00
C GLU A 152 -9.58 24.81 23.04
N HIS A 153 -8.59 24.03 22.63
CA HIS A 153 -7.95 23.00 23.44
C HIS A 153 -6.73 23.53 24.22
N THR A 154 -6.96 24.30 25.27
CA THR A 154 -5.91 24.82 26.15
C THR A 154 -5.44 23.80 27.20
N CYS A 155 -4.17 23.84 27.57
CA CYS A 155 -3.60 23.03 28.65
C CYS A 155 -2.93 23.90 29.71
N ALA A 156 -2.95 23.45 30.97
CA ALA A 156 -2.24 24.14 32.06
C ALA A 156 -0.72 24.19 31.83
N SER A 157 -0.18 23.26 31.03
CA SER A 157 1.23 23.22 30.63
C SER A 157 1.59 24.21 29.52
N GLY A 158 0.63 24.94 28.92
CA GLY A 158 0.88 25.94 27.87
C GLY A 158 0.48 25.52 26.46
N ASP A 159 0.88 26.34 25.47
CA ASP A 159 0.68 26.10 24.02
C ASP A 159 1.88 25.34 23.45
N TRP A 160 1.65 24.11 22.98
CA TRP A 160 2.70 23.22 22.48
C TRP A 160 2.84 23.21 20.95
N LYS A 161 2.11 24.05 20.21
CA LYS A 161 2.15 24.05 18.73
C LYS A 161 3.56 24.30 18.19
N ALA A 162 4.28 25.32 18.70
CA ALA A 162 5.64 25.60 18.26
C ALA A 162 6.62 24.46 18.61
N ALA A 163 6.54 23.93 19.83
CA ALA A 163 7.36 22.81 20.28
C ALA A 163 7.13 21.54 19.44
N TYR A 164 5.88 21.24 19.07
CA TYR A 164 5.56 20.11 18.20
C TYR A 164 6.08 20.32 16.78
N ALA A 165 5.96 21.53 16.20
CA ALA A 165 6.57 21.85 14.90
C ALA A 165 8.09 21.65 14.93
N HIS A 166 8.77 22.08 16.00
CA HIS A 166 10.21 21.85 16.17
C HIS A 166 10.59 20.37 16.31
N LEU A 167 9.76 19.56 16.97
CA LEU A 167 9.95 18.11 17.04
C LEU A 167 9.91 17.48 15.64
N LEU A 168 8.91 17.81 14.83
CA LEU A 168 8.79 17.28 13.47
C LEU A 168 9.97 17.71 12.59
N ILE A 169 10.40 18.97 12.68
CA ILE A 169 11.58 19.49 11.98
C ILE A 169 12.85 18.76 12.43
N GLN A 170 13.01 18.51 13.72
CA GLN A 170 14.17 17.80 14.24
C GLN A 170 14.21 16.36 13.75
N TYR A 171 13.06 15.68 13.67
CA TYR A 171 12.96 14.34 13.09
C TYR A 171 13.43 14.32 11.63
N VAL A 172 12.99 15.29 10.81
CA VAL A 172 13.45 15.43 9.42
C VAL A 172 14.97 15.65 9.35
N LYS A 173 15.53 16.48 10.23
CA LYS A 173 16.98 16.71 10.30
C LYS A 173 17.77 15.46 10.67
N PHE A 174 17.27 14.64 11.60
CA PHE A 174 17.90 13.36 11.94
C PHE A 174 17.94 12.40 10.75
N TYR A 175 16.83 12.24 10.03
CA TYR A 175 16.81 11.41 8.82
C TYR A 175 17.72 11.94 7.71
N LYS A 176 17.80 13.26 7.55
CA LYS A 176 18.77 13.88 6.62
C LYS A 176 20.21 13.51 6.96
N ALA A 177 20.56 13.48 8.25
CA ALA A 177 21.88 13.04 8.71
C ALA A 177 22.16 11.55 8.42
N GLU A 178 21.12 10.70 8.36
CA GLU A 178 21.20 9.30 7.93
C GLU A 178 21.17 9.12 6.39
N GLY A 179 21.23 10.22 5.65
CA GLY A 179 21.24 10.24 4.18
C GLY A 179 19.87 10.05 3.54
N ILE A 180 18.77 10.28 4.28
CA ILE A 180 17.40 10.19 3.77
C ILE A 180 16.75 11.57 3.82
N ASP A 181 16.50 12.14 2.65
CA ASP A 181 15.78 13.40 2.52
C ASP A 181 14.27 13.12 2.45
N TYR A 182 13.52 13.53 3.47
CA TYR A 182 12.07 13.50 3.39
C TYR A 182 11.55 14.51 2.36
N SER A 183 10.69 14.03 1.46
CA SER A 183 10.00 14.88 0.50
C SER A 183 8.71 15.45 1.08
N TYR A 184 8.09 14.73 2.02
CA TYR A 184 6.79 15.04 2.58
C TYR A 184 6.75 14.82 4.08
N LEU A 185 6.00 15.68 4.79
CA LEU A 185 5.83 15.65 6.23
C LEU A 185 4.35 15.86 6.60
N GLY A 186 3.80 14.88 7.31
CA GLY A 186 2.48 14.91 7.92
C GLY A 186 2.61 14.94 9.44
N PHE A 187 1.60 15.50 10.10
CA PHE A 187 1.63 15.80 11.54
C PHE A 187 0.44 15.19 12.31
N VAL A 188 -0.44 14.47 11.61
CA VAL A 188 -1.63 13.78 12.14
C VAL A 188 -1.91 12.52 11.30
N ASN A 189 -2.53 11.52 11.93
CA ASN A 189 -3.06 10.33 11.27
C ASN A 189 -4.45 10.05 11.85
N GLU A 190 -5.43 9.83 10.98
CA GLU A 190 -6.83 9.53 11.36
C GLU A 190 -7.31 10.42 12.50
N PRO A 191 -7.22 11.76 12.37
CA PRO A 191 -7.54 12.67 13.47
C PRO A 191 -9.05 12.74 13.79
N ASP A 192 -9.85 11.95 13.08
CA ASP A 192 -11.26 11.65 13.29
C ASP A 192 -11.50 10.32 14.01
N TYR A 193 -10.43 9.63 14.47
CA TYR A 193 -10.50 8.33 15.11
C TYR A 193 -9.68 8.23 16.41
N THR A 194 -10.31 7.74 17.47
CA THR A 194 -9.69 7.54 18.80
C THR A 194 -9.33 6.07 19.00
N THR A 195 -8.07 5.79 19.35
CA THR A 195 -7.57 4.41 19.42
C THR A 195 -6.69 4.16 20.64
N ALA A 196 -6.55 2.89 21.03
CA ALA A 196 -5.65 2.48 22.11
C ALA A 196 -4.15 2.50 21.72
N TYR A 197 -3.83 2.88 20.48
CA TYR A 197 -2.47 3.15 20.01
C TYR A 197 -2.32 4.65 19.74
N SER A 198 -1.14 5.09 19.28
CA SER A 198 -0.86 6.51 19.05
C SER A 198 -1.96 7.15 18.19
N SER A 199 -2.66 8.15 18.73
CA SER A 199 -3.76 8.85 18.06
C SER A 199 -3.88 10.27 18.60
N MET A 200 -4.15 11.24 17.72
CA MET A 200 -4.36 12.64 18.09
C MET A 200 -5.44 13.26 17.20
N LEU A 201 -6.48 13.79 17.83
CA LEU A 201 -7.64 14.34 17.16
C LEU A 201 -7.37 15.75 16.63
N ALA A 202 -8.00 16.04 15.49
CA ALA A 202 -7.98 17.34 14.83
C ALA A 202 -9.08 17.43 13.77
N SER A 203 -9.84 18.52 13.78
CA SER A 203 -10.63 18.93 12.62
C SER A 203 -9.73 19.54 11.52
N GLY A 204 -10.27 19.78 10.32
CA GLY A 204 -9.58 20.55 9.30
C GLY A 204 -9.24 21.98 9.75
N ASN A 205 -10.06 22.58 10.63
CA ASN A 205 -9.76 23.88 11.24
C ASN A 205 -8.57 23.81 12.22
N HIS A 206 -8.55 22.78 13.09
CA HIS A 206 -7.42 22.55 14.00
C HIS A 206 -6.13 22.31 13.22
N ALA A 207 -6.21 21.49 12.16
CA ALA A 207 -5.09 21.24 11.26
C ALA A 207 -4.62 22.53 10.56
N ALA A 208 -5.53 23.37 10.06
CA ALA A 208 -5.18 24.64 9.44
C ALA A 208 -4.45 25.59 10.40
N GLU A 209 -4.87 25.65 11.66
CA GLU A 209 -4.20 26.44 12.68
C GLU A 209 -2.76 25.95 12.91
N PHE A 210 -2.56 24.64 13.01
CA PHE A 210 -1.22 24.07 13.16
C PHE A 210 -0.36 24.27 11.91
N ILE A 211 -0.91 24.19 10.70
CA ILE A 211 -0.19 24.45 9.45
C ILE A 211 0.37 25.88 9.42
N LYS A 212 -0.38 26.87 9.94
CA LYS A 212 0.10 28.26 10.08
C LYS A 212 1.29 28.42 11.02
N VAL A 213 1.54 27.43 11.89
CA VAL A 213 2.74 27.35 12.74
C VAL A 213 3.85 26.53 12.07
N LEU A 214 3.51 25.36 11.53
CA LEU A 214 4.47 24.43 10.93
C LEU A 214 5.14 25.00 9.67
N HIS A 215 4.37 25.59 8.75
CA HIS A 215 4.89 26.10 7.49
C HIS A 215 5.99 27.16 7.67
N PRO A 216 5.77 28.27 8.40
CA PRO A 216 6.86 29.24 8.64
C PRO A 216 8.02 28.64 9.44
N ALA A 217 7.79 27.67 10.33
CA ALA A 217 8.87 26.98 11.03
C ALA A 217 9.76 26.15 10.09
N LEU A 218 9.17 25.48 9.08
CA LEU A 218 9.92 24.79 8.03
C LEU A 218 10.78 25.76 7.21
N VAL A 219 10.21 26.90 6.80
CA VAL A 219 10.96 27.95 6.07
C VAL A 219 12.11 28.47 6.91
N ALA A 220 11.87 28.79 8.19
CA ALA A 220 12.92 29.27 9.10
C ALA A 220 14.03 28.22 9.32
N ALA A 221 13.72 26.93 9.17
CA ALA A 221 14.68 25.84 9.28
C ALA A 221 15.41 25.51 7.97
N GLY A 222 15.11 26.20 6.85
CA GLY A 222 15.65 25.89 5.51
C GLY A 222 15.14 24.55 4.96
N LEU A 223 13.89 24.20 5.30
CA LEU A 223 13.21 22.95 4.92
C LEU A 223 11.92 23.21 4.14
N GLU A 224 11.80 24.37 3.49
CA GLU A 224 10.63 24.76 2.69
C GLU A 224 10.35 23.82 1.49
N SER A 225 11.34 23.01 1.09
CA SER A 225 11.15 21.97 0.07
C SER A 225 10.42 20.73 0.59
N VAL A 226 10.29 20.56 1.92
CA VAL A 226 9.56 19.45 2.54
C VAL A 226 8.08 19.79 2.52
N GLY A 227 7.33 19.10 1.67
CA GLY A 227 5.92 19.39 1.46
C GLY A 227 5.05 18.94 2.64
N ILE A 228 4.25 19.85 3.20
CA ILE A 228 3.25 19.48 4.22
C ILE A 228 2.16 18.62 3.58
N THR A 229 1.78 17.53 4.24
CA THR A 229 0.61 16.71 3.90
C THR A 229 -0.47 16.86 4.96
N CYS A 230 -1.73 16.80 4.55
CA CYS A 230 -2.85 16.75 5.50
C CYS A 230 -4.10 16.13 4.88
N CYS A 231 -4.90 15.33 5.59
CA CYS A 231 -4.81 15.08 7.03
C CYS A 231 -4.82 13.60 7.41
N ASP A 232 -4.76 12.71 6.41
CA ASP A 232 -4.81 11.26 6.61
C ASP A 232 -6.09 10.86 7.39
N MET A 233 -7.25 11.50 7.11
CA MET A 233 -8.55 11.12 7.70
C MET A 233 -8.89 9.65 7.40
N VAL A 234 -9.65 8.98 8.29
CA VAL A 234 -9.92 7.53 8.24
C VAL A 234 -10.56 7.05 6.93
N GLY A 235 -11.29 7.93 6.24
CA GLY A 235 -11.71 7.66 4.87
C GLY A 235 -11.82 8.88 3.99
N TRP A 236 -12.06 8.60 2.72
CA TRP A 236 -12.05 9.62 1.68
C TRP A 236 -13.18 10.63 1.79
N ASN A 237 -14.36 10.19 2.22
CA ASN A 237 -15.50 11.09 2.42
C ASN A 237 -15.28 12.03 3.61
N ASP A 238 -14.53 11.60 4.62
CA ASP A 238 -14.18 12.40 5.79
C ASP A 238 -13.19 13.53 5.41
N MET A 239 -12.40 13.34 4.35
CA MET A 239 -11.57 14.40 3.77
C MET A 239 -12.35 15.51 3.08
N ILE A 240 -13.60 15.31 2.68
CA ILE A 240 -14.40 16.36 2.00
C ILE A 240 -14.61 17.58 2.90
N PRO A 241 -15.21 17.46 4.11
CA PRO A 241 -15.35 18.59 5.02
C PRO A 241 -13.99 19.11 5.51
N ALA A 242 -13.01 18.24 5.74
CA ALA A 242 -11.67 18.64 6.17
C ALA A 242 -10.98 19.55 5.12
N THR A 243 -11.03 19.15 3.84
CA THR A 243 -10.48 19.93 2.73
C THR A 243 -11.16 21.28 2.60
N ALA A 244 -12.50 21.32 2.72
CA ALA A 244 -13.24 22.59 2.69
C ALA A 244 -12.82 23.53 3.84
N GLN A 245 -12.59 23.00 5.03
CA GLN A 245 -12.09 23.77 6.18
C GLN A 245 -10.67 24.31 5.95
N LEU A 246 -9.76 23.49 5.43
CA LEU A 246 -8.39 23.92 5.09
C LEU A 246 -8.38 25.07 4.07
N ILE A 247 -9.23 24.97 3.03
CA ILE A 247 -9.38 26.01 2.01
C ILE A 247 -9.98 27.29 2.63
N ALA A 248 -11.06 27.17 3.40
CA ALA A 248 -11.69 28.30 4.05
C ALA A 248 -10.75 29.02 5.03
N ALA A 249 -9.85 28.28 5.68
CA ALA A 249 -8.84 28.81 6.58
C ALA A 249 -7.64 29.47 5.88
N GLY A 250 -7.57 29.38 4.54
CA GLY A 250 -6.56 30.02 3.70
C GLY A 250 -5.19 29.35 3.70
N VAL A 251 -5.11 28.05 4.02
CA VAL A 251 -3.83 27.32 4.12
C VAL A 251 -3.57 26.37 2.95
N GLU A 252 -4.47 26.28 1.97
CA GLU A 252 -4.32 25.37 0.83
C GLU A 252 -2.97 25.57 0.12
N ASN A 253 -2.46 26.80 0.06
CA ASN A 253 -1.19 27.09 -0.58
C ASN A 253 0.07 26.64 0.16
N GLN A 254 -0.06 26.32 1.45
CA GLN A 254 1.01 25.82 2.32
C GLN A 254 1.06 24.28 2.32
N ILE A 255 0.08 23.64 1.69
CA ILE A 255 -0.05 22.18 1.63
C ILE A 255 0.49 21.70 0.28
N ALA A 256 1.35 20.68 0.33
CA ALA A 256 1.84 20.02 -0.87
C ALA A 256 0.86 18.96 -1.37
N ARG A 257 0.27 18.16 -0.46
CA ARG A 257 -0.69 17.10 -0.79
C ARG A 257 -1.84 17.03 0.19
N ILE A 258 -3.04 16.83 -0.33
CA ILE A 258 -4.21 16.49 0.49
C ILE A 258 -4.27 14.96 0.59
N THR A 259 -4.28 14.42 1.80
CA THR A 259 -4.10 12.99 2.08
C THR A 259 -5.28 12.44 2.87
N GLY A 260 -5.72 11.23 2.53
CA GLY A 260 -6.81 10.53 3.22
C GLY A 260 -6.64 9.02 3.09
N HIS A 261 -7.33 8.26 3.94
CA HIS A 261 -7.31 6.80 3.94
C HIS A 261 -8.51 6.23 3.16
N GLY A 262 -8.57 4.90 3.08
CA GLY A 262 -9.62 4.17 2.37
C GLY A 262 -10.46 3.24 3.25
N TYR A 263 -10.47 3.41 4.58
CA TYR A 263 -11.12 2.47 5.49
C TYR A 263 -12.63 2.67 5.58
N SER A 264 -13.10 3.88 5.92
CA SER A 264 -14.53 4.17 6.04
C SER A 264 -15.19 4.37 4.67
N SER A 265 -14.41 4.81 3.68
CA SER A 265 -14.89 5.14 2.34
C SER A 265 -13.75 5.20 1.31
N ASP A 266 -14.00 4.64 0.13
CA ASP A 266 -13.05 4.61 -0.97
C ASP A 266 -12.94 5.95 -1.71
N ALA A 267 -11.76 6.23 -2.26
CA ALA A 267 -11.48 7.36 -3.14
C ALA A 267 -12.20 7.24 -4.49
N THR A 268 -13.52 7.45 -4.52
CA THR A 268 -14.33 7.30 -5.75
C THR A 268 -14.82 8.62 -6.33
N ILE A 269 -14.51 9.73 -5.67
CA ILE A 269 -14.87 11.09 -6.09
C ILE A 269 -13.66 12.03 -5.88
N PRO A 270 -13.40 12.98 -6.79
CA PRO A 270 -12.32 13.93 -6.58
C PRO A 270 -12.61 14.87 -5.41
N LEU A 271 -11.61 15.12 -4.57
CA LEU A 271 -11.69 16.19 -3.57
C LEU A 271 -11.62 17.55 -4.30
N LYS A 272 -12.42 18.51 -3.84
CA LYS A 272 -12.43 19.87 -4.40
C LYS A 272 -11.25 20.68 -3.87
N THR A 273 -10.09 20.51 -4.50
CA THR A 273 -8.84 21.21 -4.15
C THR A 273 -7.99 21.45 -5.40
N SER A 274 -7.13 22.45 -5.35
CA SER A 274 -6.08 22.69 -6.36
C SER A 274 -4.83 21.83 -6.14
N ARG A 275 -4.73 21.14 -5.00
CA ARG A 275 -3.58 20.31 -4.62
C ARG A 275 -3.75 18.86 -5.07
N PRO A 276 -2.67 18.18 -5.48
CA PRO A 276 -2.74 16.75 -5.76
C PRO A 276 -3.14 15.98 -4.49
N THR A 277 -3.92 14.91 -4.68
CA THR A 277 -4.52 14.15 -3.58
C THR A 277 -3.94 12.73 -3.53
N TRP A 278 -3.69 12.20 -2.33
CA TRP A 278 -3.16 10.84 -2.14
C TRP A 278 -4.08 10.02 -1.25
N LEU A 279 -4.31 8.77 -1.65
CA LEU A 279 -4.79 7.75 -0.71
C LEU A 279 -3.55 7.17 0.00
N THR A 280 -3.34 7.50 1.27
CA THR A 280 -2.09 7.21 2.00
C THR A 280 -2.10 5.96 2.88
N GLU A 281 -3.26 5.33 3.06
CA GLU A 281 -3.38 4.09 3.82
C GLU A 281 -4.69 3.34 3.52
N LYS A 282 -4.59 2.05 3.24
CA LYS A 282 -5.73 1.13 3.22
C LYS A 282 -5.23 -0.30 3.37
N GLU A 283 -6.00 -1.13 4.06
CA GLU A 283 -5.84 -2.57 4.12
C GLU A 283 -7.17 -3.28 4.41
N THR A 284 -7.09 -4.59 4.65
CA THR A 284 -8.15 -5.41 5.19
C THR A 284 -7.58 -6.34 6.26
N THR A 285 -8.36 -6.61 7.31
CA THR A 285 -7.91 -7.40 8.46
C THR A 285 -8.63 -8.76 8.57
N ASP A 286 -9.27 -9.21 7.49
CA ASP A 286 -9.79 -10.58 7.38
C ASP A 286 -8.63 -11.58 7.22
N ALA A 287 -8.94 -12.88 7.36
CA ALA A 287 -7.94 -13.94 7.32
C ALA A 287 -7.09 -13.89 6.05
N TRP A 288 -5.78 -14.13 6.21
CA TRP A 288 -4.83 -14.05 5.11
C TRP A 288 -5.27 -14.92 3.92
N ASN A 289 -5.27 -14.32 2.73
CA ASN A 289 -5.31 -15.05 1.48
C ASN A 289 -4.35 -14.43 0.46
N GLY A 290 -3.88 -15.26 -0.48
CA GLY A 290 -3.00 -14.84 -1.57
C GLY A 290 -3.69 -14.87 -2.94
N HIS A 291 -5.02 -14.93 -3.00
CA HIS A 291 -5.76 -15.15 -4.24
C HIS A 291 -5.81 -13.91 -5.11
N TRP A 292 -5.79 -14.12 -6.43
CA TRP A 292 -6.08 -13.04 -7.37
C TRP A 292 -7.58 -12.82 -7.47
N TYR A 293 -8.36 -13.87 -7.67
CA TYR A 293 -9.82 -13.80 -7.69
C TYR A 293 -10.40 -15.13 -7.19
N SER A 294 -11.27 -15.05 -6.20
CA SER A 294 -12.01 -16.19 -5.66
C SER A 294 -13.50 -16.05 -5.97
N THR A 295 -14.24 -15.41 -5.09
CA THR A 295 -15.65 -15.02 -5.26
C THR A 295 -15.82 -13.51 -5.02
N GLY A 296 -14.83 -12.71 -5.43
CA GLY A 296 -14.79 -11.27 -5.21
C GLY A 296 -14.55 -10.89 -3.76
N SER A 297 -13.65 -11.59 -3.06
CA SER A 297 -13.27 -11.23 -1.69
C SER A 297 -12.73 -9.79 -1.65
N VAL A 298 -12.98 -9.07 -0.55
CA VAL A 298 -12.43 -7.73 -0.31
C VAL A 298 -10.89 -7.71 -0.33
N SER A 299 -10.27 -8.88 -0.17
CA SER A 299 -8.82 -9.06 -0.06
C SER A 299 -8.19 -9.72 -1.29
N ASP A 300 -8.98 -10.01 -2.33
CA ASP A 300 -8.51 -10.55 -3.60
C ASP A 300 -7.68 -9.49 -4.37
N GLY A 301 -6.63 -9.93 -5.08
CA GLY A 301 -5.83 -9.04 -5.95
C GLY A 301 -6.68 -8.28 -6.98
N TYR A 302 -7.67 -8.94 -7.58
CA TYR A 302 -8.65 -8.34 -8.50
C TYR A 302 -9.43 -7.19 -7.87
N THR A 303 -9.88 -7.35 -6.62
CA THR A 303 -10.60 -6.31 -5.89
C THR A 303 -9.71 -5.09 -5.67
N TRP A 304 -8.45 -5.31 -5.26
CA TRP A 304 -7.47 -4.25 -5.09
C TRP A 304 -7.09 -3.56 -6.40
N ALA A 305 -6.97 -4.28 -7.51
CA ALA A 305 -6.76 -3.68 -8.82
C ALA A 305 -7.90 -2.72 -9.20
N ASN A 306 -9.15 -3.08 -8.90
CA ASN A 306 -10.31 -2.22 -9.11
C ASN A 306 -10.36 -1.03 -8.14
N HIS A 307 -9.94 -1.19 -6.88
CA HIS A 307 -9.84 -0.05 -5.95
C HIS A 307 -8.81 0.98 -6.44
N ILE A 308 -7.62 0.53 -6.85
CA ILE A 308 -6.57 1.42 -7.39
C ILE A 308 -7.07 2.11 -8.67
N TYR A 309 -7.69 1.36 -9.59
CA TYR A 309 -8.30 1.91 -10.79
C TYR A 309 -9.33 3.00 -10.46
N ASN A 310 -10.28 2.72 -9.58
CA ASN A 310 -11.33 3.68 -9.21
C ASN A 310 -10.74 4.93 -8.54
N ALA A 311 -9.73 4.78 -7.68
CA ALA A 311 -9.06 5.91 -7.06
C ALA A 311 -8.37 6.82 -8.07
N ILE A 312 -7.69 6.25 -9.06
CA ILE A 312 -7.00 7.04 -10.08
C ILE A 312 -8.00 7.68 -11.06
N VAL A 313 -8.94 6.90 -11.58
CA VAL A 313 -9.82 7.33 -12.68
C VAL A 313 -11.00 8.14 -12.18
N LYS A 314 -11.61 7.76 -11.06
CA LYS A 314 -12.78 8.45 -10.48
C LYS A 314 -12.38 9.38 -9.34
N GLY A 315 -11.51 8.94 -8.43
CA GLY A 315 -11.02 9.75 -7.32
C GLY A 315 -10.00 10.83 -7.72
N GLY A 316 -9.39 10.72 -8.89
CA GLY A 316 -8.37 11.66 -9.37
C GLY A 316 -7.09 11.65 -8.53
N VAL A 317 -6.82 10.59 -7.76
CA VAL A 317 -5.66 10.55 -6.88
C VAL A 317 -4.35 10.51 -7.69
N SER A 318 -3.32 11.13 -7.13
CA SER A 318 -1.96 11.19 -7.65
C SER A 318 -1.04 10.13 -7.02
N ALA A 319 -1.44 9.55 -5.88
CA ALA A 319 -0.77 8.37 -5.32
C ALA A 319 -1.74 7.46 -4.57
N TYR A 320 -1.38 6.19 -4.48
CA TYR A 320 -2.13 5.17 -3.77
C TYR A 320 -1.20 4.27 -2.96
N PHE A 321 -1.48 4.15 -1.66
CA PHE A 321 -0.66 3.39 -0.72
C PHE A 321 -1.45 2.20 -0.19
N TYR A 322 -0.76 1.08 0.00
CA TYR A 322 -1.22 0.06 0.94
C TYR A 322 -0.80 0.44 2.35
N TRP A 323 -1.33 -0.24 3.36
CA TRP A 323 -0.83 -0.08 4.72
C TRP A 323 0.58 -0.65 4.88
N GLU A 324 0.74 -1.94 5.23
CA GLU A 324 2.06 -2.54 5.46
C GLU A 324 2.58 -3.29 4.23
N GLY A 325 3.88 -3.13 3.94
CA GLY A 325 4.52 -3.85 2.84
C GLY A 325 4.75 -5.33 3.15
N ILE A 326 5.42 -5.61 4.27
CA ILE A 326 5.83 -6.95 4.71
C ILE A 326 5.68 -7.03 6.22
N GLU A 327 4.98 -8.03 6.76
CA GLU A 327 4.85 -8.21 8.20
C GLU A 327 4.63 -9.67 8.61
N LYS A 328 4.91 -10.00 9.87
CA LYS A 328 4.43 -11.24 10.49
C LYS A 328 2.97 -11.08 10.88
N THR A 329 2.11 -11.82 10.17
CA THR A 329 0.66 -11.63 10.27
C THR A 329 -0.11 -12.90 9.92
N THR A 330 -1.37 -12.97 10.35
CA THR A 330 -2.35 -13.99 9.95
C THR A 330 -3.53 -13.37 9.20
N VAL A 331 -3.52 -12.05 8.99
CA VAL A 331 -4.56 -11.27 8.31
C VAL A 331 -3.97 -10.52 7.12
N ASN A 332 -4.80 -9.93 6.28
CA ASN A 332 -4.37 -9.26 5.04
C ASN A 332 -3.74 -7.86 5.24
N ALA A 333 -3.21 -7.57 6.43
CA ALA A 333 -2.69 -6.26 6.78
C ALA A 333 -1.37 -5.89 6.06
N GLY A 334 -0.57 -6.91 5.74
CA GLY A 334 0.58 -6.81 4.83
C GLY A 334 0.24 -7.17 3.37
N LEU A 335 1.00 -6.61 2.43
CA LEU A 335 1.05 -7.15 1.06
C LEU A 335 1.79 -8.49 0.97
N ILE A 336 2.74 -8.74 1.88
CA ILE A 336 3.55 -9.95 1.95
C ILE A 336 3.56 -10.45 3.39
N LYS A 337 3.10 -11.68 3.61
CA LYS A 337 3.12 -12.33 4.92
C LYS A 337 4.48 -12.98 5.17
N ILE A 338 5.01 -12.82 6.39
CA ILE A 338 6.08 -13.65 6.94
C ILE A 338 5.45 -14.77 7.77
N GLU A 339 5.80 -16.01 7.46
CA GLU A 339 5.48 -17.17 8.29
C GLU A 339 6.76 -17.97 8.55
N GLY A 340 7.15 -18.08 9.82
CA GLY A 340 8.48 -18.51 10.21
C GLY A 340 9.56 -17.54 9.71
N MET A 341 10.29 -17.96 8.67
CA MET A 341 11.32 -17.15 7.98
C MET A 341 11.08 -17.06 6.48
N THR A 342 9.88 -17.45 6.01
CA THR A 342 9.53 -17.51 4.60
C THR A 342 8.53 -16.42 4.25
N LEU A 343 8.71 -15.80 3.08
CA LEU A 343 7.80 -14.80 2.53
C LEU A 343 6.72 -15.42 1.66
N PHE A 344 5.48 -14.94 1.83
CA PHE A 344 4.31 -15.32 1.06
C PHE A 344 3.69 -14.05 0.46
N PRO A 345 4.05 -13.68 -0.78
CA PRO A 345 3.48 -12.51 -1.45
C PRO A 345 2.00 -12.76 -1.79
N SER A 346 1.16 -11.75 -1.57
CA SER A 346 -0.25 -11.81 -2.00
C SER A 346 -0.42 -11.40 -3.46
N ALA A 347 -1.55 -11.77 -4.07
CA ALA A 347 -1.91 -11.20 -5.37
C ALA A 347 -2.25 -9.70 -5.32
N ARG A 348 -2.50 -9.14 -4.12
CA ARG A 348 -2.66 -7.69 -3.93
C ARG A 348 -1.36 -6.96 -4.28
N LEU A 349 -0.20 -7.51 -3.90
CA LEU A 349 1.10 -6.97 -4.32
C LEU A 349 1.20 -6.86 -5.85
N TRP A 350 0.74 -7.88 -6.56
CA TRP A 350 0.79 -7.92 -8.02
C TRP A 350 -0.24 -6.99 -8.66
N ALA A 351 -1.38 -6.75 -8.02
CA ALA A 351 -2.28 -5.66 -8.39
C ALA A 351 -1.55 -4.31 -8.37
N TYR A 352 -0.85 -3.98 -7.29
CA TYR A 352 -0.01 -2.77 -7.23
C TYR A 352 1.09 -2.75 -8.27
N ALA A 353 1.76 -3.87 -8.52
CA ALA A 353 2.83 -3.95 -9.51
C ALA A 353 2.36 -3.50 -10.90
N HIS A 354 1.14 -3.85 -11.32
CA HIS A 354 0.60 -3.44 -12.63
C HIS A 354 0.52 -1.91 -12.76
N PHE A 355 0.13 -1.21 -11.69
CA PHE A 355 0.03 0.24 -11.70
C PHE A 355 1.38 0.93 -11.48
N SER A 356 2.15 0.48 -10.49
CA SER A 356 3.43 1.09 -10.09
C SER A 356 4.53 0.93 -11.13
N ARG A 357 4.51 -0.14 -11.93
CA ARG A 357 5.40 -0.28 -13.10
C ARG A 357 4.93 0.55 -14.29
N ALA A 358 3.62 0.72 -14.47
CA ALA A 358 3.03 1.45 -15.60
C ALA A 358 3.10 2.98 -15.44
N ALA A 359 2.94 3.49 -14.22
CA ALA A 359 2.97 4.91 -13.88
C ALA A 359 4.15 5.19 -12.94
N ARG A 360 5.32 5.44 -13.52
CA ARG A 360 6.52 5.83 -12.78
C ARG A 360 6.36 7.24 -12.22
N PRO A 361 7.17 7.65 -11.24
CA PRO A 361 7.23 9.03 -10.75
C PRO A 361 7.11 10.05 -11.88
N ASP A 362 6.17 10.98 -11.70
CA ASP A 362 5.93 12.10 -12.61
C ASP A 362 5.22 11.77 -13.94
N ALA A 363 4.76 10.51 -14.11
CA ALA A 363 3.88 10.15 -15.22
C ALA A 363 2.59 10.95 -15.21
N VAL A 364 2.02 11.23 -16.36
CA VAL A 364 0.73 11.94 -16.50
C VAL A 364 -0.33 10.96 -16.97
N ARG A 365 -1.48 10.93 -16.28
CA ARG A 365 -2.62 10.13 -16.74
C ARG A 365 -3.17 10.73 -18.04
N VAL A 366 -3.43 9.88 -19.04
CA VAL A 366 -3.93 10.29 -20.36
C VAL A 366 -5.26 9.62 -20.67
N ALA A 367 -5.98 10.12 -21.68
CA ALA A 367 -7.31 9.63 -22.01
C ALA A 367 -7.31 8.22 -22.62
N THR A 368 -8.35 7.46 -22.27
CA THR A 368 -8.67 6.19 -22.91
C THR A 368 -10.13 6.18 -23.37
N SER A 369 -10.42 5.51 -24.48
CA SER A 369 -11.77 5.35 -25.01
C SER A 369 -11.93 4.03 -25.79
N GLY A 370 -13.17 3.64 -26.12
CA GLY A 370 -13.45 2.48 -26.96
C GLY A 370 -13.30 1.11 -26.29
N ALA A 371 -13.06 1.07 -24.98
CA ALA A 371 -13.01 -0.18 -24.22
C ALA A 371 -14.35 -0.94 -24.33
N PRO A 372 -14.33 -2.26 -24.58
CA PRO A 372 -15.55 -3.06 -24.57
C PRO A 372 -16.17 -3.08 -23.18
N LEU A 373 -17.48 -3.36 -23.13
CA LEU A 373 -18.22 -3.47 -21.87
C LEU A 373 -17.54 -4.48 -20.93
N GLY A 374 -17.37 -4.07 -19.67
CA GLY A 374 -16.69 -4.89 -18.67
C GLY A 374 -15.17 -4.90 -18.78
N VAL A 375 -14.55 -3.96 -19.51
CA VAL A 375 -13.10 -3.72 -19.47
C VAL A 375 -12.81 -2.30 -18.97
N ASN A 376 -12.27 -2.20 -17.76
CA ASN A 376 -11.79 -0.95 -17.19
C ASN A 376 -10.41 -0.61 -17.76
N THR A 377 -10.19 0.63 -18.21
CA THR A 377 -8.92 1.04 -18.84
C THR A 377 -8.37 2.34 -18.27
N VAL A 378 -7.06 2.38 -18.04
CA VAL A 378 -6.34 3.60 -17.66
C VAL A 378 -4.97 3.61 -18.35
N ALA A 379 -4.51 4.79 -18.77
CA ALA A 379 -3.23 4.95 -19.44
C ALA A 379 -2.42 6.12 -18.89
N PHE A 380 -1.11 6.05 -19.07
CA PHE A 380 -0.16 7.04 -18.56
C PHE A 380 0.93 7.30 -19.60
N GLN A 381 1.39 8.55 -19.69
CA GLN A 381 2.62 8.91 -20.37
C GLN A 381 3.70 9.15 -19.31
N ASN A 382 4.78 8.37 -19.37
CA ASN A 382 5.92 8.49 -18.46
C ASN A 382 6.92 9.54 -18.94
N THR A 383 7.76 10.02 -18.02
CA THR A 383 8.81 11.01 -18.31
C THR A 383 9.94 10.47 -19.18
N ASP A 384 10.10 9.14 -19.26
CA ASP A 384 11.04 8.48 -20.17
C ASP A 384 10.50 8.36 -21.62
N GLY A 385 9.28 8.86 -21.86
CA GLY A 385 8.61 8.84 -23.15
C GLY A 385 7.79 7.57 -23.42
N THR A 386 7.78 6.59 -22.52
CA THR A 386 6.92 5.41 -22.66
C THR A 386 5.45 5.75 -22.41
N VAL A 387 4.56 5.02 -23.08
CA VAL A 387 3.11 5.09 -22.85
C VAL A 387 2.65 3.75 -22.31
N SER A 388 2.02 3.75 -21.14
CA SER A 388 1.50 2.54 -20.52
C SER A 388 -0.01 2.50 -20.59
N VAL A 389 -0.59 1.31 -20.74
CA VAL A 389 -2.04 1.09 -20.61
C VAL A 389 -2.29 -0.12 -19.71
N ILE A 390 -3.27 -0.01 -18.83
CA ILE A 390 -3.73 -1.07 -17.95
C ILE A 390 -5.18 -1.36 -18.31
N MET A 391 -5.53 -2.64 -18.39
CA MET A 391 -6.85 -3.14 -18.73
C MET A 391 -7.26 -4.22 -17.73
N ILE A 392 -8.37 -4.00 -17.02
CA ILE A 392 -8.93 -4.95 -16.06
C ILE A 392 -10.23 -5.48 -16.64
N ASN A 393 -10.29 -6.79 -16.87
CA ASN A 393 -11.49 -7.46 -17.36
C ASN A 393 -12.37 -7.84 -16.16
N THR A 394 -13.55 -7.22 -16.07
CA THR A 394 -14.55 -7.51 -15.04
C THR A 394 -15.57 -8.55 -15.51
N ASN A 395 -15.42 -9.10 -16.72
CA ASN A 395 -16.28 -10.16 -17.23
C ASN A 395 -15.85 -11.53 -16.69
N SER A 396 -16.81 -12.44 -16.61
CA SER A 396 -16.62 -13.86 -16.30
C SER A 396 -16.22 -14.71 -17.52
N VAL A 397 -15.66 -14.06 -18.54
CA VAL A 397 -15.11 -14.70 -19.73
C VAL A 397 -13.89 -13.90 -20.19
N PRO A 398 -12.89 -14.52 -20.82
CA PRO A 398 -11.79 -13.79 -21.44
C PRO A 398 -12.29 -12.77 -22.47
N THR A 399 -11.70 -11.58 -22.48
CA THR A 399 -12.06 -10.50 -23.42
C THR A 399 -10.87 -10.16 -24.30
N THR A 400 -11.06 -10.23 -25.62
CA THR A 400 -10.01 -9.87 -26.59
C THR A 400 -10.13 -8.41 -26.99
N VAL A 401 -9.01 -7.69 -26.99
CA VAL A 401 -8.94 -6.25 -27.26
C VAL A 401 -7.79 -5.95 -28.22
N GLN A 402 -7.88 -4.83 -28.92
CA GLN A 402 -6.73 -4.18 -29.55
C GLN A 402 -6.53 -2.80 -28.93
N VAL A 403 -5.27 -2.43 -28.68
CA VAL A 403 -4.88 -1.11 -28.19
C VAL A 403 -4.19 -0.35 -29.32
N GLY A 404 -4.67 0.86 -29.61
CA GLY A 404 -4.02 1.83 -30.47
C GLY A 404 -3.73 3.13 -29.73
N THR A 405 -2.79 3.92 -30.26
CA THR A 405 -2.39 5.21 -29.69
C THR A 405 -2.64 6.36 -30.66
N ALA A 406 -3.12 7.49 -30.15
CA ALA A 406 -3.17 8.79 -30.82
C ALA A 406 -2.12 9.71 -30.22
N GLY A 407 -1.42 10.50 -31.04
CA GLY A 407 -0.29 11.34 -30.61
C GLY A 407 1.00 10.58 -30.24
N PHE A 408 1.02 9.25 -30.38
CA PHE A 408 2.17 8.40 -30.10
C PHE A 408 2.24 7.25 -31.10
N ASN A 409 3.45 6.90 -31.53
CA ASN A 409 3.72 5.78 -32.45
C ASN A 409 4.45 4.67 -31.68
N ALA A 410 3.70 3.66 -31.23
CA ALA A 410 4.27 2.50 -30.57
C ALA A 410 5.16 1.69 -31.53
N GLN A 411 6.32 1.26 -31.04
CA GLN A 411 7.31 0.48 -31.80
C GLN A 411 7.60 -0.88 -31.16
N SER A 412 7.53 -0.95 -29.83
CA SER A 412 7.66 -2.20 -29.08
C SER A 412 6.76 -2.18 -27.85
N VAL A 413 6.45 -3.35 -27.32
CA VAL A 413 5.64 -3.51 -26.12
C VAL A 413 6.31 -4.49 -25.17
N THR A 414 6.27 -4.17 -23.87
CA THR A 414 6.41 -5.16 -22.79
C THR A 414 5.05 -5.38 -22.16
N GLY A 415 4.55 -6.62 -22.22
CA GLY A 415 3.25 -6.98 -21.66
C GLY A 415 3.37 -7.74 -20.34
N PHE A 416 2.41 -7.50 -19.44
CA PHE A 416 2.26 -8.25 -18.20
C PHE A 416 0.81 -8.70 -18.01
N VAL A 417 0.61 -9.84 -17.35
CA VAL A 417 -0.71 -10.40 -17.06
C VAL A 417 -0.74 -11.01 -15.66
N THR A 418 -1.85 -10.80 -14.94
CA THR A 418 -2.16 -11.53 -13.70
C THR A 418 -3.62 -12.01 -13.76
N SER A 419 -3.86 -13.24 -13.30
CA SER A 419 -5.20 -13.82 -13.20
C SER A 419 -5.25 -14.88 -12.10
N GLN A 420 -6.39 -15.51 -11.86
CA GLN A 420 -6.43 -16.60 -10.90
C GLN A 420 -5.62 -17.83 -11.37
N ALA A 421 -5.44 -18.01 -12.68
CA ALA A 421 -4.59 -19.07 -13.23
C ALA A 421 -3.09 -18.82 -13.01
N ASN A 422 -2.69 -17.55 -12.87
CA ASN A 422 -1.35 -17.15 -12.48
C ASN A 422 -1.42 -15.92 -11.58
N ILE A 423 -1.41 -16.17 -10.26
CA ILE A 423 -1.60 -15.14 -9.22
C ILE A 423 -0.38 -14.21 -9.08
N THR A 424 0.73 -14.53 -9.74
CA THR A 424 1.91 -13.68 -9.84
C THR A 424 1.92 -12.95 -11.18
N MET A 425 2.50 -11.75 -11.22
CA MET A 425 2.65 -11.01 -12.46
C MET A 425 3.54 -11.77 -13.45
N GLY A 426 2.92 -12.33 -14.50
CA GLY A 426 3.60 -12.98 -15.61
C GLY A 426 3.90 -12.02 -16.75
N VAL A 427 4.88 -12.37 -17.58
CA VAL A 427 5.13 -11.70 -18.86
C VAL A 427 4.10 -12.19 -19.87
N LEU A 428 3.47 -11.26 -20.58
CA LEU A 428 2.58 -11.54 -21.70
C LEU A 428 3.38 -11.36 -23.00
N ASP A 429 3.41 -12.41 -23.82
CA ASP A 429 3.94 -12.32 -25.18
C ASP A 429 3.00 -11.42 -25.99
N ALA A 430 3.47 -10.24 -26.38
CA ALA A 430 2.70 -9.26 -27.11
C ALA A 430 3.63 -8.56 -28.11
N SER A 431 3.09 -8.20 -29.26
CA SER A 431 3.82 -7.51 -30.32
C SER A 431 3.03 -6.29 -30.81
N VAL A 432 3.77 -5.33 -31.38
CA VAL A 432 3.17 -4.20 -32.09
C VAL A 432 3.07 -4.58 -33.57
N ASP A 433 1.85 -4.56 -34.12
CA ASP A 433 1.58 -4.75 -35.55
C ASP A 433 0.82 -3.55 -36.09
N GLY A 434 1.40 -2.84 -37.07
CA GLY A 434 0.80 -1.62 -37.62
C GLY A 434 0.49 -0.53 -36.58
N GLY A 435 1.26 -0.47 -35.48
CA GLY A 435 1.02 0.47 -34.37
C GLY A 435 -0.08 0.05 -33.38
N LEU A 436 -0.65 -1.14 -33.55
CA LEU A 436 -1.65 -1.73 -32.66
C LEU A 436 -1.04 -2.86 -31.83
N VAL A 437 -1.56 -3.07 -30.62
CA VAL A 437 -1.20 -4.19 -29.75
C VAL A 437 -2.44 -4.98 -29.36
N GLY A 438 -2.50 -6.25 -29.73
CA GLY A 438 -3.58 -7.16 -29.36
C GLY A 438 -3.32 -7.89 -28.04
N ALA A 439 -4.37 -8.14 -27.27
CA ALA A 439 -4.33 -9.07 -26.12
C ALA A 439 -5.67 -9.74 -25.86
N THR A 440 -5.61 -10.93 -25.25
CA THR A 440 -6.74 -11.54 -24.58
C THR A 440 -6.56 -11.38 -23.08
N ILE A 441 -7.40 -10.57 -22.46
CA ILE A 441 -7.40 -10.36 -21.01
C ILE A 441 -8.17 -11.53 -20.38
N PRO A 442 -7.59 -12.32 -19.46
CA PRO A 442 -8.29 -13.40 -18.79
C PRO A 442 -9.56 -12.91 -18.09
N GLU A 443 -10.53 -13.80 -17.84
CA GLU A 443 -11.67 -13.48 -16.97
C GLU A 443 -11.19 -12.99 -15.60
N HIS A 444 -11.83 -11.95 -15.07
CA HIS A 444 -11.41 -11.28 -13.84
C HIS A 444 -9.90 -10.94 -13.81
N GLY A 445 -9.24 -10.85 -14.96
CA GLY A 445 -7.80 -10.68 -15.07
C GLY A 445 -7.40 -9.23 -15.31
N ILE A 446 -6.10 -8.97 -15.21
CA ILE A 446 -5.50 -7.68 -15.54
C ILE A 446 -4.39 -7.90 -16.57
N VAL A 447 -4.29 -6.99 -17.54
CA VAL A 447 -3.17 -6.88 -18.46
C VAL A 447 -2.64 -5.46 -18.40
N SER A 448 -1.33 -5.29 -18.43
CA SER A 448 -0.69 -3.99 -18.63
C SER A 448 0.35 -4.05 -19.73
N PHE A 449 0.34 -3.05 -20.60
CA PHE A 449 1.36 -2.82 -21.61
C PHE A 449 2.19 -1.61 -21.26
N ILE A 450 3.50 -1.71 -21.46
CA ILE A 450 4.43 -0.57 -21.48
C ILE A 450 4.93 -0.46 -22.92
N LEU A 451 4.51 0.59 -23.62
CA LEU A 451 4.81 0.85 -25.02
C LEU A 451 6.02 1.78 -25.13
N SER A 452 7.03 1.35 -25.87
CA SER A 452 8.16 2.21 -26.26
C SER A 452 7.98 2.64 -27.71
N GLY A 453 8.33 3.89 -28.01
CA GLY A 453 8.06 4.49 -29.30
C GLY A 453 8.46 5.95 -29.37
N LYS A 454 7.84 6.69 -30.29
CA LYS A 454 8.11 8.11 -30.50
C LYS A 454 6.81 8.92 -30.50
N PRO A 455 6.85 10.22 -30.17
CA PRO A 455 5.72 11.10 -30.42
C PRO A 455 5.23 10.97 -31.86
N GLY A 456 3.90 10.93 -32.03
CA GLY A 456 3.25 10.80 -33.32
C GLY A 456 2.51 12.08 -33.70
N ASN A 457 2.42 12.37 -35.00
CA ASN A 457 1.64 13.50 -35.52
C ASN A 457 0.16 13.13 -35.77
N ASN A 458 -0.21 11.89 -35.48
CA ASN A 458 -1.54 11.36 -35.75
C ASN A 458 -2.52 11.91 -34.71
N LYS A 459 -3.50 12.70 -35.16
CA LYS A 459 -4.59 13.21 -34.29
C LYS A 459 -5.64 12.16 -33.96
N GLU A 460 -5.73 11.10 -34.77
CA GLU A 460 -6.64 9.98 -34.58
C GLU A 460 -5.85 8.67 -34.47
N PRO A 461 -6.30 7.72 -33.65
CA PRO A 461 -5.68 6.40 -33.55
C PRO A 461 -5.81 5.62 -34.86
N ILE A 462 -4.88 4.70 -35.07
CA ILE A 462 -4.93 3.77 -36.21
C ILE A 462 -6.19 2.89 -36.06
N ALA A 463 -6.98 2.78 -37.12
CA ALA A 463 -8.19 1.97 -37.11
C ALA A 463 -7.84 0.49 -36.83
N PRO A 464 -8.65 -0.24 -36.02
CA PRO A 464 -8.42 -1.65 -35.74
C PRO A 464 -8.39 -2.46 -37.04
N THR A 465 -7.37 -3.30 -37.19
CA THR A 465 -7.25 -4.21 -38.34
C THR A 465 -7.80 -5.59 -37.97
N THR A 466 -8.41 -6.27 -38.94
CA THR A 466 -9.00 -7.63 -38.80
C THR A 466 -7.93 -8.76 -38.77
N SER A 467 -6.68 -8.45 -38.42
CA SER A 467 -5.51 -9.34 -38.55
C SER A 467 -5.33 -10.31 -37.36
N LYS A 468 -4.67 -11.45 -37.65
CA LYS A 468 -4.84 -12.80 -37.10
C LYS A 468 -4.00 -13.23 -35.89
N SER A 469 -3.28 -12.35 -35.19
CA SER A 469 -2.37 -12.80 -34.12
C SER A 469 -2.99 -12.65 -32.72
N THR A 470 -3.70 -13.67 -32.26
CA THR A 470 -3.98 -13.83 -30.82
C THR A 470 -2.70 -14.33 -30.15
N PRO A 471 -2.11 -13.58 -29.20
CA PRO A 471 -0.94 -14.07 -28.49
C PRO A 471 -1.32 -15.25 -27.59
N THR A 472 -0.52 -16.31 -27.60
CA THR A 472 -0.78 -17.53 -26.83
C THR A 472 0.09 -17.54 -25.57
N LEU A 473 -0.48 -17.92 -24.43
CA LEU A 473 0.27 -18.17 -23.20
C LEU A 473 1.29 -19.30 -23.41
N LYS A 474 2.59 -19.02 -23.27
CA LYS A 474 3.63 -20.05 -23.29
C LYS A 474 3.85 -20.59 -21.87
N PRO A 475 3.98 -21.91 -21.66
CA PRO A 475 4.38 -22.45 -20.37
C PRO A 475 5.83 -22.09 -20.07
N THR A 476 6.09 -21.51 -18.90
CA THR A 476 7.45 -21.29 -18.41
C THR A 476 8.04 -22.62 -17.96
N THR A 477 9.14 -23.05 -18.58
CA THR A 477 9.97 -24.14 -18.05
C THR A 477 10.60 -23.68 -16.74
N SER A 478 10.12 -24.26 -15.64
CA SER A 478 10.70 -24.09 -14.30
C SER A 478 12.13 -24.61 -14.27
N SER A 479 13.06 -23.76 -13.86
CA SER A 479 14.38 -24.17 -13.42
C SER A 479 14.27 -24.99 -12.14
N THR A 480 14.72 -26.23 -12.22
CA THR A 480 15.11 -27.20 -11.18
C THR A 480 14.70 -26.92 -9.72
N PRO A 481 13.86 -27.76 -9.09
CA PRO A 481 13.56 -27.65 -7.67
C PRO A 481 14.78 -28.05 -6.81
N THR A 482 15.10 -27.21 -5.83
CA THR A 482 15.99 -27.56 -4.70
C THR A 482 15.23 -28.50 -3.75
N PRO A 483 15.87 -29.55 -3.19
CA PRO A 483 15.15 -30.69 -2.62
C PRO A 483 14.41 -30.39 -1.32
N THR A 484 13.14 -30.80 -1.27
CA THR A 484 12.30 -30.86 -0.07
C THR A 484 12.83 -31.91 0.92
N PRO A 485 12.90 -31.64 2.24
CA PRO A 485 13.22 -32.64 3.24
C PRO A 485 12.11 -33.69 3.33
N LYS A 486 12.49 -34.98 3.34
CA LYS A 486 11.60 -36.13 3.54
C LYS A 486 10.93 -36.06 4.92
N HIS A 487 9.61 -36.01 4.96
CA HIS A 487 8.84 -36.37 6.14
C HIS A 487 8.65 -37.88 6.19
N THR A 488 9.11 -38.50 7.28
CA THR A 488 8.84 -39.87 7.66
C THR A 488 7.37 -40.01 8.06
N THR A 489 6.60 -40.76 7.30
CA THR A 489 5.23 -41.17 7.64
C THR A 489 5.27 -42.40 8.56
N THR A 490 4.74 -42.28 9.78
CA THR A 490 4.34 -43.43 10.60
C THR A 490 2.84 -43.65 10.41
N SER A 491 2.47 -44.88 10.02
CA SER A 491 1.10 -45.31 9.77
C SER A 491 0.33 -45.57 11.07
N CYS A 492 -0.96 -45.23 11.10
CA CYS A 492 -1.95 -45.96 11.90
C CYS A 492 -3.25 -46.17 11.10
N LYS A 493 -3.83 -47.35 11.29
CA LYS A 493 -4.89 -48.03 10.52
C LYS A 493 -6.31 -47.53 10.91
N PRO A 494 -7.34 -47.61 10.04
CA PRO A 494 -8.65 -46.99 10.24
C PRO A 494 -9.78 -47.98 10.60
N THR A 495 -10.84 -47.52 11.32
CA THR A 495 -12.25 -48.00 11.26
C THR A 495 -13.18 -47.15 12.18
N PRO A 496 -14.53 -47.16 12.05
CA PRO A 496 -15.37 -46.95 10.86
C PRO A 496 -16.46 -45.85 11.00
N THR A 497 -16.94 -45.47 9.81
CA THR A 497 -18.21 -44.88 9.35
C THR A 497 -19.43 -44.79 10.27
N PHE A 498 -20.16 -43.67 10.21
CA PHE A 498 -21.63 -43.63 10.31
C PHE A 498 -22.27 -42.55 9.41
N LYS A 499 -23.54 -42.85 9.07
CA LYS A 499 -24.35 -42.44 7.93
C LYS A 499 -24.88 -41.00 7.93
N THR A 500 -25.03 -40.45 6.72
CA THR A 500 -25.87 -39.30 6.36
C THR A 500 -27.35 -39.66 6.32
N THR A 501 -28.20 -38.73 6.77
CA THR A 501 -29.65 -38.69 6.44
C THR A 501 -30.06 -37.30 5.96
N THR A 502 -31.14 -37.30 5.19
CA THR A 502 -31.58 -36.38 4.15
C THR A 502 -32.51 -35.23 4.62
N SER A 503 -32.37 -34.08 3.93
CA SER A 503 -33.36 -33.11 3.43
C SER A 503 -34.75 -32.96 4.09
N ALA A 504 -35.13 -31.70 4.36
CA ALA A 504 -36.51 -31.19 4.26
C ALA A 504 -36.54 -29.73 3.73
N LYS A 505 -37.51 -29.47 2.84
CA LYS A 505 -37.80 -28.23 2.08
C LYS A 505 -38.52 -27.15 2.92
N PRO A 506 -38.67 -25.91 2.40
CA PRO A 506 -39.09 -24.71 3.12
C PRO A 506 -40.59 -24.37 2.98
N THR A 507 -41.07 -23.49 3.85
CA THR A 507 -42.36 -22.79 3.72
C THR A 507 -42.25 -21.29 4.02
N THR A 508 -43.17 -20.56 3.42
CA THR A 508 -43.16 -19.15 3.01
C THR A 508 -43.97 -18.21 3.92
N SER A 509 -43.69 -16.91 3.80
CA SER A 509 -44.61 -15.74 3.89
C SER A 509 -45.02 -15.21 5.27
N ALA A 510 -44.69 -13.94 5.57
CA ALA A 510 -45.62 -12.80 5.50
C ALA A 510 -45.07 -11.55 6.21
N LYS A 511 -45.45 -10.37 5.68
CA LYS A 511 -45.05 -8.99 6.03
C LYS A 511 -45.99 -8.40 7.14
N PRO A 512 -45.94 -7.10 7.54
CA PRO A 512 -45.77 -6.68 8.95
C PRO A 512 -46.98 -5.90 9.51
N THR A 513 -47.00 -5.62 10.82
CA THR A 513 -47.95 -4.63 11.38
C THR A 513 -47.35 -3.87 12.59
N THR A 514 -47.21 -2.56 12.36
CA THR A 514 -47.57 -1.39 13.20
C THR A 514 -47.37 -1.37 14.72
N SER A 515 -46.59 -0.35 15.12
CA SER A 515 -46.89 0.67 16.16
C SER A 515 -47.12 0.24 17.61
N ALA A 516 -46.15 0.58 18.48
CA ALA A 516 -46.45 1.31 19.73
C ALA A 516 -45.17 1.90 20.35
N LYS A 517 -45.27 3.18 20.73
CA LYS A 517 -44.36 3.96 21.58
C LYS A 517 -44.22 3.34 22.98
N PRO A 518 -43.06 3.46 23.66
CA PRO A 518 -43.04 3.41 25.11
C PRO A 518 -42.52 4.71 25.75
N THR A 519 -43.25 5.09 26.79
CA THR A 519 -42.91 6.04 27.85
C THR A 519 -41.83 5.51 28.79
N THR A 520 -41.34 6.45 29.60
CA THR A 520 -40.19 6.48 30.51
C THR A 520 -40.13 5.47 31.67
N SER A 521 -38.87 5.17 32.04
CA SER A 521 -38.33 4.88 33.38
C SER A 521 -38.51 3.48 33.99
N ALA A 522 -37.41 2.71 34.03
CA ALA A 522 -37.06 1.87 35.18
C ALA A 522 -35.54 1.54 35.20
N LYS A 523 -34.97 1.61 36.40
CA LYS A 523 -33.56 1.42 36.81
C LYS A 523 -33.04 -0.02 36.58
N PRO A 524 -31.74 -0.25 36.32
CA PRO A 524 -31.22 -1.55 35.90
C PRO A 524 -31.00 -2.54 37.07
N THR A 525 -31.35 -3.80 36.80
CA THR A 525 -31.02 -5.01 37.60
C THR A 525 -29.80 -5.70 36.95
N PRO A 526 -28.84 -6.24 37.73
CA PRO A 526 -27.53 -6.65 37.20
C PRO A 526 -27.57 -8.00 36.46
N THR A 527 -26.84 -8.07 35.35
CA THR A 527 -26.63 -9.29 34.54
C THR A 527 -25.52 -10.17 35.14
N PRO A 528 -25.61 -11.52 35.05
CA PRO A 528 -24.66 -12.42 35.69
C PRO A 528 -23.28 -12.42 35.02
N LYS A 529 -22.23 -12.43 35.85
CA LYS A 529 -20.85 -12.71 35.42
C LYS A 529 -20.74 -14.19 35.04
N HIS A 530 -20.43 -14.49 33.77
CA HIS A 530 -19.86 -15.78 33.40
C HIS A 530 -18.37 -15.79 33.76
N THR A 531 -18.05 -16.40 34.89
CA THR A 531 -16.70 -16.85 35.23
C THR A 531 -16.41 -18.17 34.51
N THR A 532 -15.46 -18.16 33.57
CA THR A 532 -14.83 -19.39 33.09
C THR A 532 -13.40 -19.41 33.61
N THR A 533 -13.22 -20.06 34.75
CA THR A 533 -11.91 -20.48 35.26
C THR A 533 -11.44 -21.71 34.48
N CYS A 534 -10.36 -21.58 33.71
CA CYS A 534 -9.55 -22.71 33.29
C CYS A 534 -8.20 -22.64 34.01
N LYS A 535 -7.99 -23.58 34.95
CA LYS A 535 -6.68 -23.86 35.58
C LYS A 535 -5.69 -24.39 34.51
N PRO A 536 -4.41 -24.00 34.54
CA PRO A 536 -3.38 -24.66 33.76
C PRO A 536 -3.02 -26.02 34.38
N ALA A 537 -2.92 -27.05 33.53
CA ALA A 537 -2.36 -28.35 33.88
C ALA A 537 -0.81 -28.28 33.96
N PRO A 538 -0.15 -29.13 34.77
CA PRO A 538 1.22 -28.91 35.23
C PRO A 538 2.28 -29.31 34.19
N ILE A 539 3.36 -28.52 34.17
CA ILE A 539 4.59 -28.77 33.41
C ILE A 539 5.40 -29.89 34.10
N PRO A 540 5.84 -30.97 33.41
CA PRO A 540 6.76 -31.92 34.01
C PRO A 540 8.18 -31.35 34.08
N ARG A 541 8.75 -31.34 35.28
CA ARG A 541 10.20 -31.18 35.50
C ARG A 541 10.89 -32.49 35.12
N HIS A 542 11.99 -32.40 34.36
CA HIS A 542 13.06 -33.38 34.43
C HIS A 542 14.40 -32.70 34.69
N THR A 543 15.11 -33.30 35.63
CA THR A 543 16.39 -32.94 36.24
C THR A 543 17.59 -33.41 35.42
N THR A 544 18.59 -32.53 35.33
CA THR A 544 20.07 -32.74 35.29
C THR A 544 20.66 -34.07 34.78
N LEU A 545 21.49 -34.02 33.74
CA LEU A 545 22.98 -34.12 33.78
C LEU A 545 23.58 -34.34 32.38
N ALA A 546 24.53 -33.48 31.97
CA ALA A 546 25.85 -33.84 31.42
C ALA A 546 26.59 -32.58 30.91
N LYS A 547 27.73 -32.29 31.54
CA LYS A 547 28.76 -31.33 31.08
C LYS A 547 29.55 -31.96 29.94
N VAL A 548 29.76 -31.23 28.84
CA VAL A 548 30.86 -31.43 27.85
C VAL A 548 31.29 -30.04 27.31
N PRO A 549 32.58 -29.78 27.04
CA PRO A 549 33.24 -28.50 27.34
C PRO A 549 33.24 -27.44 26.24
N LYS A 550 33.53 -26.20 26.68
CA LYS A 550 33.80 -25.01 25.87
C LYS A 550 34.92 -25.25 24.84
N PRO A 551 34.79 -24.78 23.59
CA PRO A 551 35.94 -24.62 22.71
C PRO A 551 36.79 -23.42 23.15
N HIS A 552 38.09 -23.65 23.19
CA HIS A 552 39.14 -22.71 23.57
C HIS A 552 39.12 -21.42 22.76
N LYS A 553 39.23 -20.28 23.45
CA LYS A 553 39.77 -19.04 22.90
C LYS A 553 41.27 -19.23 22.67
N THR A 554 41.70 -19.25 21.43
CA THR A 554 43.11 -19.01 21.07
C THR A 554 43.36 -17.49 21.08
N LYS A 555 44.20 -17.04 22.01
CA LYS A 555 44.85 -15.73 21.94
C LYS A 555 45.98 -15.79 20.89
N PRO A 556 46.29 -14.68 20.21
CA PRO A 556 47.41 -14.60 19.27
C PRO A 556 48.72 -14.54 20.04
N ASN A 557 49.75 -15.24 19.56
CA ASN A 557 51.13 -15.07 20.04
C ASN A 557 51.89 -14.15 19.05
N PRO A 558 52.78 -13.27 19.53
CA PRO A 558 53.43 -12.24 18.75
C PRO A 558 54.74 -12.76 18.15
N HIS A 559 55.08 -12.33 16.94
CA HIS A 559 56.47 -12.03 16.56
C HIS A 559 56.50 -11.28 15.22
N SER A 560 56.95 -10.03 15.31
CA SER A 560 57.60 -9.31 14.21
C SER A 560 59.08 -9.75 14.16
N PRO A 561 59.75 -9.62 13.01
CA PRO A 561 60.68 -8.50 12.90
C PRO A 561 60.67 -7.79 11.53
N THR A 562 60.60 -6.47 11.62
CA THR A 562 61.39 -5.45 10.91
C THR A 562 62.33 -5.87 9.76
N ASN A 563 62.14 -5.25 8.60
CA ASN A 563 63.18 -4.56 7.80
C ASN A 563 62.48 -3.65 6.77
N LYS A 564 62.54 -2.32 6.91
CA LYS A 564 63.56 -1.38 6.42
C LYS A 564 63.66 -1.26 4.89
N HIS A 565 63.29 -0.04 4.45
CA HIS A 565 63.95 0.84 3.47
C HIS A 565 63.36 1.06 2.07
N ARG A 566 63.12 2.38 1.85
CA ARG A 566 63.34 3.23 0.66
C ARG A 566 62.34 3.05 -0.49
N ALA A 567 61.78 4.09 -1.09
CA ALA A 567 62.05 5.54 -1.05
C ALA A 567 60.73 6.33 -1.12
#